data_AF-K1QC46-F1
#
_entry.id   AF-K1QC46-F1
#
_cell.length_a   1.000
_cell.length_b   1.000
_cell.length_c   1.000
_cell.angle_alpha   90.00
_cell.angle_beta   90.00
_cell.angle_gamma   90.00
#
_symmetry.space_group_name_H-M   'P 1'
#
loop_
_entity.id
_entity.type
_entity.pdbx_description
1 polymer ?
#
loop_
_entity_poly.entity_id
_entity_poly.type
_entity_poly.pdbx_seq_one_letter_code
_entity_poly.pdbx_strand_id
1 'polypeptide(L)'
;MVANTLPSRCLGPISQQETPPISSSLQDQDNKENVNPNHPIQQGGGDPSSDIKEMEENQETANWIPFEQEETEEDDEDDREHEAFNVLMDKARESNEKEWNQKYDKYIKEGLNRKEADEKIDEKMKSKDIQTFVSNYAALIQYILQLRHGSLHATIMYDVAEFQSKGYSEHKSIMMALNKNRHLIDGILEEDDDSAMESEEYDDSETEESQGDDTDEED
;
A
#
# COMPACT_ATOMS: atom_id res chain seq x y z
N MET A 1 -6.26 -36.50 42.87
CA MET A 1 -6.21 -35.03 42.70
C MET A 1 -4.75 -34.66 42.55
N VAL A 2 -4.30 -34.36 41.34
CA VAL A 2 -2.89 -34.10 41.02
C VAL A 2 -2.78 -32.61 40.76
N ALA A 3 -2.04 -31.89 41.60
CA ALA A 3 -1.85 -30.44 41.46
C ALA A 3 -0.73 -30.18 40.45
N ASN A 4 -1.08 -29.58 39.32
CA ASN A 4 -0.13 -29.08 38.33
C ASN A 4 0.34 -27.68 38.75
N THR A 5 1.57 -27.59 39.24
CA THR A 5 2.26 -26.34 39.53
C THR A 5 3.00 -25.88 38.27
N LEU A 6 2.62 -24.71 37.74
CA LEU A 6 3.29 -24.08 36.60
C LEU A 6 4.59 -23.38 37.04
N PRO A 7 5.66 -23.40 36.22
CA PRO A 7 6.91 -22.71 36.53
C PRO A 7 6.83 -21.21 36.21
N SER A 8 7.16 -20.37 37.21
CA SER A 8 7.39 -18.93 37.05
C SER A 8 8.55 -18.64 36.11
N ARG A 9 8.29 -17.90 35.03
CA ARG A 9 9.33 -17.28 34.20
C ARG A 9 9.71 -15.93 34.79
N CYS A 10 10.96 -15.82 35.25
CA CYS A 10 11.56 -14.57 35.66
C CYS A 10 11.89 -13.73 34.42
N LEU A 11 11.29 -12.55 34.29
CA LEU A 11 11.69 -11.51 33.34
C LEU A 11 12.94 -10.81 33.90
N GLY A 12 14.04 -10.86 33.15
CA GLY A 12 15.27 -10.14 33.47
C GLY A 12 15.16 -8.64 33.13
N PRO A 13 16.04 -7.80 33.71
CA PRO A 13 16.01 -6.36 33.52
C PRO A 13 16.41 -5.96 32.10
N ILE A 14 15.59 -5.09 31.50
CA ILE A 14 15.80 -4.46 30.20
C ILE A 14 16.98 -3.49 30.32
N SER A 15 18.05 -3.76 29.57
CA SER A 15 19.21 -2.88 29.46
C SER A 15 18.86 -1.72 28.54
N GLN A 16 18.83 -0.50 29.09
CA GLN A 16 18.68 0.73 28.32
C GLN A 16 20.01 1.01 27.62
N GLN A 17 20.05 0.86 26.30
CA GLN A 17 21.14 1.36 25.48
C GLN A 17 20.78 2.77 25.01
N GLU A 18 21.64 3.73 25.35
CA GLU A 18 21.56 5.12 24.93
C GLU A 18 21.87 5.23 23.43
N THR A 19 20.94 5.80 22.67
CA THR A 19 21.12 6.12 21.24
C THR A 19 21.94 7.41 21.07
N PRO A 20 22.93 7.46 20.17
CA PRO A 20 23.69 8.67 19.90
C PRO A 20 22.89 9.72 19.10
N PRO A 21 23.24 11.01 19.23
CA PRO A 21 22.54 12.10 18.54
C PRO A 21 22.83 12.08 17.03
N ILE A 22 21.75 12.13 16.24
CA ILE A 22 21.77 12.22 14.78
C ILE A 22 22.24 13.62 14.38
N SER A 23 23.38 13.68 13.69
CA SER A 23 23.93 14.91 13.10
C SER A 23 23.25 15.18 11.76
N SER A 24 22.33 16.14 11.75
CA SER A 24 21.63 16.63 10.56
C SER A 24 22.56 17.53 9.73
N SER A 25 23.22 16.94 8.74
CA SER A 25 23.91 17.67 7.66
C SER A 25 22.96 17.78 6.46
N LEU A 26 22.14 18.83 6.46
CA LEU A 26 21.30 19.22 5.34
C LEU A 26 22.21 19.91 4.30
N GLN A 27 22.53 19.20 3.22
CA GLN A 27 23.17 19.78 2.04
C GLN A 27 22.10 20.05 0.99
N ASP A 28 21.85 21.33 0.75
CA ASP A 28 21.12 21.83 -0.41
C ASP A 28 21.80 21.36 -1.70
N GLN A 29 21.07 20.60 -2.52
CA GLN A 29 21.45 20.35 -3.91
C GLN A 29 20.40 20.96 -4.83
N ASP A 30 20.83 22.04 -5.49
CA ASP A 30 20.17 22.72 -6.60
C ASP A 30 19.82 21.72 -7.72
N ASN A 31 18.53 21.41 -7.85
CA ASN A 31 18.02 20.60 -8.96
C ASN A 31 17.75 21.53 -10.16
N LYS A 32 18.61 21.45 -11.17
CA LYS A 32 18.50 22.22 -12.42
C LYS A 32 17.46 21.59 -13.34
N GLU A 33 16.44 22.38 -13.66
CA GLU A 33 15.44 22.14 -14.69
C GLU A 33 16.10 21.73 -16.03
N ASN A 34 15.77 20.54 -16.53
CA ASN A 34 16.08 20.13 -17.89
C ASN A 34 14.79 20.13 -18.71
N VAL A 35 14.48 21.30 -19.29
CA VAL A 35 13.38 21.51 -20.21
C VAL A 35 13.78 20.98 -21.59
N ASN A 36 13.08 19.96 -22.09
CA ASN A 36 13.22 19.49 -23.47
C ASN A 36 11.96 19.86 -24.28
N PRO A 37 11.99 20.87 -25.16
CA PRO A 37 10.88 21.20 -26.04
C PRO A 37 11.21 20.77 -27.46
N ASN A 38 10.66 19.65 -27.92
CA ASN A 38 10.58 19.37 -29.36
C ASN A 38 9.49 18.35 -29.67
N HIS A 39 8.26 18.83 -29.92
CA HIS A 39 7.26 18.09 -30.67
C HIS A 39 6.81 18.93 -31.88
N PRO A 40 7.00 18.45 -33.12
CA PRO A 40 6.52 19.16 -34.31
C PRO A 40 5.01 18.97 -34.49
N ILE A 41 4.33 20.11 -34.60
CA ILE A 41 2.92 20.26 -34.95
C ILE A 41 2.73 19.91 -36.42
N GLN A 42 1.99 18.84 -36.73
CA GLN A 42 1.49 18.59 -38.08
C GLN A 42 0.18 19.34 -38.30
N GLN A 43 0.25 20.33 -39.19
CA GLN A 43 -0.91 21.01 -39.76
C GLN A 43 -1.50 20.13 -40.87
N GLY A 44 -2.69 19.60 -40.66
CA GLY A 44 -3.53 18.99 -41.68
C GLY A 44 -4.76 19.84 -41.90
N GLY A 45 -4.74 20.65 -42.96
CA GLY A 45 -5.90 21.39 -43.45
C GLY A 45 -6.85 20.49 -44.25
N GLY A 46 -8.15 20.71 -44.09
CA GLY A 46 -9.21 20.04 -44.82
C GLY A 46 -10.59 20.56 -44.41
N ASP A 47 -10.90 21.77 -44.86
CA ASP A 47 -12.26 22.34 -44.93
C ASP A 47 -12.85 22.00 -46.33
N PRO A 48 -14.14 22.18 -46.65
CA PRO A 48 -15.36 22.34 -45.85
C PRO A 48 -16.51 21.43 -46.38
N SER A 49 -17.72 21.62 -45.83
CA SER A 49 -19.03 21.40 -46.49
C SER A 49 -19.79 20.11 -46.16
N SER A 50 -20.78 20.25 -45.27
CA SER A 50 -22.16 19.88 -45.61
C SER A 50 -23.15 20.47 -44.60
N ASP A 51 -24.12 21.20 -45.13
CA ASP A 51 -25.27 21.84 -44.50
C ASP A 51 -25.98 20.99 -43.43
N ILE A 52 -26.03 21.49 -42.19
CA ILE A 52 -26.98 21.01 -41.17
C ILE A 52 -27.68 22.20 -40.54
N LYS A 53 -28.85 22.48 -41.11
CA LYS A 53 -30.09 23.03 -40.54
C LYS A 53 -29.99 23.82 -39.23
N GLU A 54 -30.34 25.10 -39.36
CA GLU A 54 -30.92 25.96 -38.32
C GLU A 54 -31.93 25.21 -37.45
N MET A 55 -31.58 25.04 -36.18
CA MET A 55 -32.54 24.87 -35.08
C MET A 55 -32.34 26.05 -34.14
N GLU A 56 -33.20 27.05 -34.34
CA GLU A 56 -33.34 28.25 -33.53
C GLU A 56 -34.17 27.87 -32.29
N GLU A 57 -33.53 27.52 -31.18
CA GLU A 57 -34.25 27.27 -29.92
C GLU A 57 -33.42 27.70 -28.69
N ASN A 58 -33.83 28.84 -28.14
CA ASN A 58 -33.78 29.22 -26.74
C ASN A 58 -32.41 29.24 -26.02
N GLN A 59 -31.57 30.24 -26.33
CA GLN A 59 -30.51 30.68 -25.41
C GLN A 59 -31.11 31.51 -24.28
N GLU A 60 -31.71 30.83 -23.31
CA GLU A 60 -31.81 31.37 -21.95
C GLU A 60 -30.37 31.49 -21.42
N THR A 61 -29.97 32.74 -21.18
CA THR A 61 -28.68 33.12 -20.61
C THR A 61 -28.50 32.43 -19.25
N ALA A 62 -27.87 31.26 -19.26
CA ALA A 62 -27.37 30.61 -18.07
C ALA A 62 -26.39 31.59 -17.41
N ASN A 63 -26.88 32.24 -16.36
CA ASN A 63 -26.12 33.05 -15.44
C ASN A 63 -25.07 32.12 -14.83
N TRP A 64 -23.89 32.06 -15.47
CA TRP A 64 -22.73 31.31 -15.02
C TRP A 64 -22.31 31.94 -13.71
N ILE A 65 -22.79 31.39 -12.60
CA ILE A 65 -22.31 31.72 -11.26
C ILE A 65 -20.87 31.20 -11.24
N PRO A 66 -19.85 32.07 -11.14
CA PRO A 66 -18.50 31.61 -10.91
C PRO A 66 -18.53 30.72 -9.67
N PHE A 67 -18.09 29.48 -9.83
CA PHE A 67 -17.89 28.58 -8.70
C PHE A 67 -16.87 29.28 -7.80
N GLU A 68 -17.33 29.93 -6.75
CA GLU A 68 -16.46 30.32 -5.64
C GLU A 68 -15.91 29.00 -5.13
N GLN A 69 -14.62 28.74 -5.39
CA GLN A 69 -13.89 27.72 -4.68
C GLN A 69 -14.02 28.10 -3.21
N GLU A 70 -14.90 27.40 -2.50
CA GLU A 70 -14.81 27.31 -1.06
C GLU A 70 -13.37 26.85 -0.78
N GLU A 71 -12.57 27.72 -0.17
CA GLU A 71 -11.30 27.34 0.45
C GLU A 71 -11.66 26.35 1.56
N THR A 72 -11.84 25.09 1.17
CA THR A 72 -11.91 23.96 2.08
C THR A 72 -10.59 23.91 2.83
N GLU A 73 -10.68 23.81 4.14
CA GLU A 73 -9.57 23.61 5.07
C GLU A 73 -8.85 22.29 4.71
N GLU A 74 -7.95 22.34 3.72
CA GLU A 74 -7.24 21.20 3.11
C GLU A 74 -6.03 20.70 3.94
N ASP A 75 -5.87 21.12 5.20
CA ASP A 75 -4.62 20.85 5.95
C ASP A 75 -4.66 19.59 6.84
N ASP A 76 -5.83 18.97 7.07
CA ASP A 76 -5.97 17.84 8.02
C ASP A 76 -6.34 16.48 7.36
N GLU A 77 -6.68 16.46 6.07
CA GLU A 77 -7.07 15.22 5.36
C GLU A 77 -5.88 14.47 4.76
N ASP A 78 -4.91 15.19 4.19
CA ASP A 78 -3.71 14.61 3.58
C ASP A 78 -2.86 13.81 4.58
N ASP A 79 -2.84 14.24 5.85
CA ASP A 79 -2.08 13.57 6.91
C ASP A 79 -2.62 12.17 7.24
N ARG A 80 -3.93 11.97 7.15
CA ARG A 80 -4.58 10.69 7.50
C ARG A 80 -4.38 9.63 6.43
N GLU A 81 -4.39 10.05 5.17
CA GLU A 81 -4.06 9.15 4.06
C GLU A 81 -2.60 8.71 4.16
N HIS A 82 -1.68 9.66 4.33
CA HIS A 82 -0.26 9.35 4.51
C HIS A 82 0.01 8.39 5.68
N GLU A 83 -0.68 8.53 6.80
CA GLU A 83 -0.58 7.58 7.93
C GLU A 83 -1.02 6.17 7.50
N ALA A 84 -2.15 6.02 6.82
CA ALA A 84 -2.64 4.72 6.35
C ALA A 84 -1.67 4.07 5.34
N PHE A 85 -1.11 4.86 4.42
CA PHE A 85 -0.09 4.40 3.46
C PHE A 85 1.16 3.89 4.16
N ASN A 86 1.67 4.64 5.15
CA ASN A 86 2.84 4.25 5.93
C ASN A 86 2.60 2.94 6.69
N VAL A 87 1.44 2.77 7.31
CA VAL A 87 1.07 1.52 8.01
C VAL A 87 1.04 0.32 7.05
N LEU A 88 0.52 0.49 5.83
CA LEU A 88 0.51 -0.58 4.84
C LEU A 88 1.92 -0.90 4.32
N MET A 89 2.76 0.11 4.15
CA MET A 89 4.16 -0.06 3.73
C MET A 89 4.97 -0.79 4.81
N ASP A 90 4.79 -0.43 6.08
CA ASP A 90 5.47 -1.10 7.19
C ASP A 90 5.02 -2.56 7.30
N LYS A 91 3.73 -2.85 7.15
CA LYS A 91 3.24 -4.24 7.06
C LYS A 91 3.84 -5.02 5.90
N ALA A 92 4.04 -4.38 4.74
CA ALA A 92 4.67 -5.01 3.60
C ALA A 92 6.12 -5.40 3.89
N ARG A 93 6.89 -4.49 4.52
CA ARG A 93 8.26 -4.74 4.97
C ARG A 93 8.33 -5.86 6.02
N GLU A 94 7.45 -5.82 7.02
CA GLU A 94 7.36 -6.86 8.07
C GLU A 94 7.06 -8.24 7.46
N SER A 95 6.17 -8.31 6.47
CA SER A 95 5.85 -9.56 5.78
C SER A 95 7.06 -10.13 5.02
N ASN A 96 7.91 -9.25 4.47
CA ASN A 96 9.11 -9.60 3.72
C ASN A 96 10.38 -9.75 4.59
N GLU A 97 10.32 -9.44 5.89
CA GLU A 97 11.47 -9.40 6.81
C GLU A 97 12.21 -10.75 6.90
N LYS A 98 11.46 -11.86 6.86
CA LYS A 98 12.06 -13.20 6.90
C LYS A 98 12.98 -13.45 5.70
N GLU A 99 12.57 -13.04 4.52
CA GLU A 99 13.37 -13.19 3.29
C GLU A 99 14.54 -12.21 3.27
N TRP A 100 14.30 -10.98 3.73
CA TRP A 100 15.36 -9.97 3.92
C TRP A 100 16.50 -10.56 4.77
N ASN A 101 16.17 -11.15 5.94
CA ASN A 101 17.16 -11.76 6.84
C ASN A 101 17.90 -12.94 6.20
N GLN A 102 17.21 -13.77 5.40
CA GLN A 102 17.84 -14.88 4.71
C GLN A 102 18.85 -14.41 3.65
N LYS A 103 18.51 -13.37 2.88
CA LYS A 103 19.42 -12.77 1.90
C LYS A 103 20.60 -12.08 2.58
N TYR A 104 20.37 -11.44 3.73
CA TYR A 104 21.41 -10.85 4.56
C TYR A 104 22.45 -11.87 5.01
N ASP A 105 21.98 -12.94 5.64
CA ASP A 105 22.87 -14.02 6.09
C ASP A 105 23.62 -14.68 4.92
N LYS A 106 23.03 -14.73 3.71
CA LYS A 106 23.71 -15.21 2.49
C LYS A 106 24.88 -14.30 2.13
N TYR A 107 24.68 -13.00 1.98
CA TYR A 107 25.75 -12.06 1.59
C TYR A 107 26.87 -11.96 2.62
N ILE A 108 26.54 -12.01 3.91
CA ILE A 108 27.56 -12.04 4.97
C ILE A 108 28.44 -13.30 4.86
N LYS A 109 27.86 -14.45 4.52
CA LYS A 109 28.63 -15.70 4.32
C LYS A 109 29.50 -15.67 3.05
N GLU A 110 29.08 -14.93 2.04
CA GLU A 110 29.84 -14.70 0.80
C GLU A 110 30.99 -13.69 0.99
N GLY A 111 31.08 -13.07 2.17
CA GLY A 111 32.18 -12.18 2.53
C GLY A 111 31.93 -10.71 2.25
N LEU A 112 30.70 -10.32 1.88
CA LEU A 112 30.35 -8.91 1.79
C LEU A 112 30.42 -8.25 3.17
N ASN A 113 30.85 -6.99 3.19
CA ASN A 113 30.75 -6.18 4.40
C ASN A 113 29.27 -5.90 4.71
N ARG A 114 28.94 -5.75 6.00
CA ARG A 114 27.57 -5.51 6.47
C ARG A 114 26.87 -4.37 5.75
N LYS A 115 27.58 -3.25 5.56
CA LYS A 115 27.04 -2.07 4.88
C LYS A 115 26.69 -2.34 3.41
N GLU A 116 27.56 -3.07 2.70
CA GLU A 116 27.34 -3.43 1.30
C GLU A 116 26.22 -4.47 1.16
N ALA A 117 26.13 -5.40 2.12
CA ALA A 117 25.05 -6.36 2.19
C ALA A 117 23.70 -5.67 2.43
N ASP A 118 23.62 -4.72 3.38
CA ASP A 118 22.42 -3.92 3.64
C ASP A 118 21.97 -3.18 2.36
N GLU A 119 22.87 -2.40 1.75
CA GLU A 119 22.57 -1.61 0.53
C GLU A 119 22.08 -2.50 -0.62
N LYS A 120 22.73 -3.66 -0.85
CA LYS A 120 22.38 -4.60 -1.92
C LYS A 120 21.03 -5.28 -1.69
N ILE A 121 20.66 -5.55 -0.45
CA ILE A 121 19.37 -6.17 -0.12
C ILE A 121 18.27 -5.14 -0.19
N ASP A 122 18.48 -3.93 0.33
CA ASP A 122 17.48 -2.88 0.28
C ASP A 122 17.06 -2.57 -1.16
N GLU A 123 18.03 -2.54 -2.10
CA GLU A 123 17.72 -2.41 -3.52
C GLU A 123 16.89 -3.58 -4.07
N LYS A 124 17.29 -4.83 -3.75
CA LYS A 124 16.57 -6.04 -4.21
C LYS A 124 15.19 -6.21 -3.56
N MET A 125 15.00 -5.77 -2.33
CA MET A 125 13.77 -5.96 -1.56
C MET A 125 12.75 -4.85 -1.83
N LYS A 126 13.18 -3.67 -2.28
CA LYS A 126 12.28 -2.54 -2.58
C LYS A 126 11.16 -2.90 -3.56
N SER A 127 11.47 -3.62 -4.64
CA SER A 127 10.45 -4.03 -5.62
C SER A 127 9.42 -4.97 -4.99
N LYS A 128 9.89 -5.91 -4.15
CA LYS A 128 9.04 -6.87 -3.45
C LYS A 128 8.18 -6.20 -2.38
N ASP A 129 8.73 -5.25 -1.63
CA ASP A 129 7.97 -4.46 -0.65
C ASP A 129 6.85 -3.67 -1.34
N ILE A 130 7.15 -3.04 -2.48
CA ILE A 130 6.14 -2.33 -3.28
C ILE A 130 5.07 -3.32 -3.79
N GLN A 131 5.45 -4.50 -4.27
CA GLN A 131 4.49 -5.50 -4.73
C GLN A 131 3.57 -5.94 -3.59
N THR A 132 4.12 -6.30 -2.44
CA THR A 132 3.35 -6.68 -1.25
C THR A 132 2.44 -5.52 -0.79
N PHE A 133 2.94 -4.28 -0.81
CA PHE A 133 2.14 -3.09 -0.51
C PHE A 133 0.94 -2.95 -1.46
N VAL A 134 1.15 -3.05 -2.78
CA VAL A 134 0.08 -2.94 -3.78
C VAL A 134 -0.98 -4.03 -3.58
N SER A 135 -0.55 -5.27 -3.33
CA SER A 135 -1.48 -6.37 -3.03
C SER A 135 -2.32 -6.10 -1.77
N ASN A 136 -1.68 -5.63 -0.69
CA ASN A 136 -2.38 -5.26 0.55
C ASN A 136 -3.37 -4.10 0.33
N TYR A 137 -2.98 -3.11 -0.46
CA TYR A 137 -3.84 -1.97 -0.78
C TYR A 137 -5.04 -2.38 -1.65
N ALA A 138 -4.83 -3.25 -2.64
CA ALA A 138 -5.90 -3.80 -3.45
C ALA A 138 -6.93 -4.58 -2.60
N ALA A 139 -6.45 -5.42 -1.68
CA ALA A 139 -7.31 -6.13 -0.74
C ALA A 139 -8.11 -5.17 0.16
N LEU A 140 -7.48 -4.10 0.65
CA LEU A 140 -8.16 -3.07 1.44
C LEU A 140 -9.30 -2.40 0.64
N ILE A 141 -9.05 -2.02 -0.62
CA ILE A 141 -10.09 -1.45 -1.50
C ILE A 141 -11.23 -2.45 -1.69
N GLN A 142 -10.91 -3.73 -1.94
CA GLN A 142 -11.91 -4.78 -2.11
C GLN A 142 -12.80 -4.90 -0.87
N TYR A 143 -12.23 -4.90 0.34
CA TYR A 143 -13.01 -4.91 1.58
C TYR A 143 -13.89 -3.68 1.74
N ILE A 144 -13.38 -2.48 1.42
CA ILE A 144 -14.17 -1.24 1.47
C ILE A 144 -15.35 -1.32 0.48
N LEU A 145 -15.13 -1.81 -0.74
CA LEU A 145 -16.18 -1.97 -1.74
C LEU A 145 -17.23 -2.98 -1.31
N GLN A 146 -16.82 -4.13 -0.76
CA GLN A 146 -17.74 -5.13 -0.20
C GLN A 146 -18.52 -4.58 1.00
N LEU A 147 -17.92 -3.73 1.83
CA LEU A 147 -18.64 -3.07 2.92
C LEU A 147 -19.65 -2.05 2.40
N ARG A 148 -19.33 -1.27 1.36
CA ARG A 148 -20.24 -0.25 0.80
C ARG A 148 -21.38 -0.83 -0.02
N HIS A 149 -21.13 -1.89 -0.77
CA HIS A 149 -22.06 -2.40 -1.79
C HIS A 149 -22.40 -3.88 -1.63
N GLY A 150 -21.72 -4.60 -0.74
CA GLY A 150 -21.92 -6.02 -0.56
C GLY A 150 -23.23 -6.37 0.13
N SER A 151 -23.80 -7.51 -0.27
CA SER A 151 -24.99 -8.10 0.34
C SER A 151 -24.79 -8.44 1.81
N LEU A 152 -23.55 -8.77 2.23
CA LEU A 152 -23.22 -9.03 3.63
C LEU A 152 -23.49 -7.80 4.51
N HIS A 153 -23.00 -6.62 4.12
CA HIS A 153 -23.23 -5.40 4.89
C HIS A 153 -24.74 -5.08 4.98
N ALA A 154 -25.46 -5.18 3.87
CA ALA A 154 -26.91 -5.00 3.85
C ALA A 154 -27.63 -5.99 4.80
N THR A 155 -27.19 -7.25 4.84
CA THR A 155 -27.74 -8.29 5.73
C THR A 155 -27.48 -7.98 7.20
N ILE A 156 -26.25 -7.57 7.54
CA ILE A 156 -25.89 -7.16 8.91
C ILE A 156 -26.72 -5.94 9.32
N MET A 157 -26.83 -4.92 8.48
CA MET A 157 -27.61 -3.72 8.79
C MET A 157 -29.11 -4.02 8.96
N TYR A 158 -29.65 -4.95 8.16
CA TYR A 158 -31.01 -5.45 8.33
C TYR A 158 -31.19 -6.11 9.71
N ASP A 159 -30.28 -6.98 10.11
CA ASP A 159 -30.32 -7.64 11.42
C ASP A 159 -30.15 -6.65 12.59
N VAL A 160 -29.29 -5.63 12.43
CA VAL A 160 -29.16 -4.55 13.42
C VAL A 160 -30.49 -3.83 13.60
N ALA A 161 -31.15 -3.43 12.51
CA ALA A 161 -32.46 -2.79 12.57
C ALA A 161 -33.52 -3.71 13.18
N GLU A 162 -33.48 -5.01 12.88
CA GLU A 162 -34.36 -6.02 13.48
C GLU A 162 -34.20 -6.07 15.00
N PHE A 163 -32.96 -6.13 15.51
CA PHE A 163 -32.69 -6.14 16.95
C PHE A 163 -33.06 -4.82 17.63
N GLN A 164 -32.79 -3.67 17.00
CA GLN A 164 -33.21 -2.39 17.54
C GLN A 164 -34.74 -2.30 17.65
N SER A 165 -35.49 -2.80 16.66
CA SER A 165 -36.96 -2.84 16.72
C SER A 165 -37.53 -3.69 17.86
N LYS A 166 -36.74 -4.66 18.36
CA LYS A 166 -37.05 -5.49 19.54
C LYS A 166 -36.71 -4.80 20.87
N GLY A 167 -36.17 -3.58 20.84
CA GLY A 167 -35.84 -2.77 22.01
C GLY A 167 -34.43 -2.98 22.56
N TYR A 168 -33.52 -3.62 21.81
CA TYR A 168 -32.11 -3.69 22.20
C TYR A 168 -31.40 -2.35 21.94
N SER A 169 -30.37 -2.03 22.74
CA SER A 169 -29.52 -0.87 22.47
C SER A 169 -28.74 -1.05 21.16
N GLU A 170 -28.32 0.04 20.54
CA GLU A 170 -27.57 0.03 19.28
C GLU A 170 -26.32 -0.86 19.35
N HIS A 171 -25.45 -0.62 20.33
CA HIS A 171 -24.24 -1.42 20.53
C HIS A 171 -24.55 -2.92 20.70
N LYS A 172 -25.59 -3.26 21.47
CA LYS A 172 -25.99 -4.66 21.66
C LYS A 172 -26.55 -5.27 20.38
N SER A 173 -27.28 -4.49 19.60
CA SER A 173 -27.85 -4.91 18.30
C SER A 173 -26.75 -5.21 17.29
N ILE A 174 -25.72 -4.36 17.22
CA ILE A 174 -24.52 -4.59 16.38
C ILE A 174 -23.83 -5.89 16.77
N MET A 175 -23.52 -6.09 18.05
CA MET A 175 -22.87 -7.31 18.52
C MET A 175 -23.69 -8.58 18.21
N MET A 176 -25.01 -8.51 18.37
CA MET A 176 -25.89 -9.64 18.06
C MET A 176 -25.97 -9.92 16.55
N ALA A 177 -26.03 -8.88 15.71
CA ALA A 177 -26.03 -9.02 14.26
C ALA A 177 -24.72 -9.61 13.75
N LEU A 178 -23.57 -9.12 14.23
CA LEU A 178 -22.26 -9.67 13.88
C LEU A 178 -22.15 -11.14 14.30
N ASN A 179 -22.56 -11.48 15.52
CA ASN A 179 -22.50 -12.86 15.99
C ASN A 179 -23.44 -13.80 15.21
N LYS A 180 -24.63 -13.33 14.81
CA LYS A 180 -25.57 -14.10 13.97
C LYS A 180 -24.99 -14.38 12.58
N ASN A 181 -24.32 -13.40 11.99
CA ASN A 181 -23.74 -13.47 10.65
C ASN A 181 -22.27 -13.94 10.62
N ARG A 182 -21.72 -14.40 11.74
CA ARG A 182 -20.31 -14.80 11.85
C ARG A 182 -19.87 -15.78 10.77
N HIS A 183 -20.69 -16.79 10.49
CA HIS A 183 -20.40 -17.80 9.46
C HIS A 183 -20.30 -17.22 8.03
N LEU A 184 -21.01 -16.14 7.72
CA LEU A 184 -20.91 -15.47 6.43
C LEU A 184 -19.62 -14.65 6.34
N ILE A 185 -19.21 -14.03 7.45
CA ILE A 185 -17.95 -13.28 7.54
C ILE A 185 -16.77 -14.24 7.38
N ASP A 186 -16.78 -15.36 8.12
CA ASP A 186 -15.73 -16.38 8.05
C ASP A 186 -15.61 -16.94 6.61
N GLY A 187 -16.73 -17.17 5.92
CA GLY A 187 -16.71 -17.67 4.53
C GLY A 187 -16.04 -16.73 3.53
N ILE A 188 -16.24 -15.41 3.64
CA ILE A 188 -15.59 -14.44 2.74
C ILE A 188 -14.07 -14.40 2.99
N LEU A 189 -13.66 -14.47 4.27
CA LEU A 189 -12.23 -14.45 4.62
C LEU A 189 -11.47 -15.69 4.15
N GLU A 190 -12.15 -16.83 4.03
CA GLU A 190 -11.55 -18.07 3.53
C GLU A 190 -11.41 -18.10 2.00
N GLU A 191 -12.28 -17.41 1.24
CA GLU A 191 -12.25 -17.42 -0.23
C GLU A 191 -11.09 -16.61 -0.83
N ASP A 192 -10.60 -15.58 -0.14
CA ASP A 192 -9.55 -14.70 -0.66
C ASP A 192 -8.13 -15.32 -0.56
N ASP A 193 -7.91 -16.32 0.31
CA ASP A 193 -6.59 -16.98 0.50
C ASP A 193 -6.22 -17.90 -0.68
N ASP A 194 -7.21 -18.42 -1.40
CA ASP A 194 -7.01 -19.29 -2.57
C ASP A 194 -6.77 -18.51 -3.88
N SER A 195 -6.99 -17.20 -3.88
CA SER A 195 -6.84 -16.33 -5.06
C SER A 195 -5.43 -15.75 -5.20
N ALA A 196 -4.45 -16.28 -4.44
CA ALA A 196 -3.05 -15.92 -4.50
C ALA A 196 -2.60 -15.85 -5.96
N MET A 197 -2.57 -14.63 -6.46
CA MET A 197 -2.22 -14.25 -7.82
C MET A 197 -0.94 -15.01 -8.15
N GLU A 198 -1.01 -15.84 -9.19
CA GLU A 198 0.12 -16.56 -9.75
C GLU A 198 1.14 -15.50 -10.15
N SER A 199 1.99 -15.12 -9.19
CA SER A 199 3.00 -14.08 -9.34
C SER A 199 3.95 -14.64 -10.36
N GLU A 200 3.85 -14.14 -11.59
CA GLU A 200 4.83 -14.40 -12.63
C GLU A 200 6.20 -14.15 -12.00
N GLU A 201 6.92 -15.25 -11.82
CA GLU A 201 8.20 -15.31 -11.17
C GLU A 201 9.10 -14.38 -11.98
N TYR A 202 9.34 -13.18 -11.44
CA TYR A 202 10.34 -12.29 -12.01
C TYR A 202 11.65 -13.05 -11.92
N ASP A 203 12.09 -13.55 -13.07
CA ASP A 203 13.37 -14.19 -13.32
C ASP A 203 14.46 -13.25 -12.77
N ASP A 204 14.86 -13.50 -11.52
CA ASP A 204 16.04 -12.92 -10.88
C ASP A 204 17.24 -13.59 -11.55
N SER A 205 17.42 -13.28 -12.85
CA SER A 205 18.54 -13.73 -13.64
C SER A 205 19.77 -13.02 -13.09
N GLU A 206 20.34 -13.59 -12.02
CA GLU A 206 21.64 -13.26 -11.45
C GLU A 206 22.68 -13.44 -12.56
N THR A 207 22.86 -12.42 -13.39
CA THR A 207 24.00 -12.33 -14.29
C THR A 207 25.16 -11.86 -13.42
N GLU A 208 25.76 -12.82 -12.72
CA GLU A 208 27.03 -12.63 -12.02
C GLU A 208 28.08 -12.26 -13.06
N GLU A 209 28.35 -10.97 -13.23
CA GLU A 209 29.57 -10.51 -13.87
C GLU A 209 30.74 -10.88 -12.96
N SER A 210 31.19 -12.12 -13.09
CA SER A 210 32.47 -12.61 -12.59
C SER A 210 33.56 -11.82 -13.30
N GLN A 211 33.99 -10.71 -12.70
CA GLN A 211 35.22 -10.02 -13.04
C GLN A 211 36.39 -10.95 -12.70
N GLY A 212 36.71 -11.82 -13.66
CA GLY A 212 37.94 -12.60 -13.67
C GLY A 212 39.14 -11.67 -13.84
N ASP A 213 39.88 -11.52 -12.74
CA ASP A 213 41.33 -11.79 -12.65
C ASP A 213 42.12 -11.77 -13.98
N ASP A 214 42.84 -10.67 -14.23
CA ASP A 214 44.04 -10.65 -15.07
C ASP A 214 45.24 -10.28 -14.18
N THR A 215 45.76 -11.29 -13.48
CA THR A 215 47.08 -11.22 -12.84
C THR A 215 48.14 -11.62 -13.88
N ASP A 216 48.69 -10.64 -14.60
CA ASP A 216 49.89 -10.82 -15.42
C ASP A 216 51.15 -10.71 -14.52
N GLU A 217 51.66 -11.85 -14.07
CA GLU A 217 53.05 -12.03 -13.64
C GLU A 217 53.92 -12.23 -14.91
N GLU A 218 54.71 -11.24 -15.29
CA GLU A 218 55.86 -11.44 -16.19
C GLU A 218 57.18 -11.39 -15.40
N ASP A 219 57.96 -12.47 -15.58
CA ASP A 219 59.34 -12.74 -15.12
C ASP A 219 60.41 -11.78 -15.70
#